data_AF-A0A1F7PSQ0-F1
#
_entry.id   AF-A0A1F7PSQ0-F1
#
_cell.length_a   1.000
_cell.length_b   1.000
_cell.length_c   1.000
_cell.angle_alpha   90.00
_cell.angle_beta   90.00
_cell.angle_gamma   90.00
#
_symmetry.space_group_name_H-M   'P 1'
#
loop_
_entity.id
_entity.type
_entity.pdbx_description
1 polymer ?
#
loop_
_entity_poly.entity_id
_entity_poly.type
_entity_poly.pdbx_seq_one_letter_code
_entity_poly.pdbx_strand_id
1 'polypeptide(L)'
;INQIREKIGVMFGCLHYGTRVTLADGTSEKIGKIVNQRRQVEVLSYDPATGRIEPRRIVNWFDNGRTDHFIQFEVEGGPSGRRRFAATENHLVFTPHGRVRAGGLEIGSEVLVSVKDYVLTDDQWQLVLGGGLGDGSLRRTGAHAAHFRVGHGEAQKDYLRWKHWMLEPFAGAIKRTGNGWGFDTLATPALADLLADYYGDGRSRIASAGVLDRLDARGLAVWYGDDGSFGGSYTRWGKGKAVLYNTALSGDSRQRVMVTLERLGIGRPRDDGRGFWFDAERTARLHELIARYLHPSVDYKIHPTLRGRFAWHPQGSEACGLAIRLEDRARLRAVPARIIKRYVKPPSRATHRFDLEIEGHHTYLADGVVVHNSPETTTGGRALKFYSSIRLDIRRQDTIKNGTESVGVRTKVKVVKNKLAPPFREAEFDVIYGEGISKEGSVLDAAVEQNVVEKSGTWYTYKSERIGQGRENAKRYLKENAKTLLDLEAKVRAALGLRPVGGTPAAAADKPEKPAR
;
A
#
# COMPACT_ATOMS: atom_id res chain seq x y z
N ILE A 1 -13.39 -15.84 -21.72
CA ILE A 1 -12.68 -14.77 -22.47
C ILE A 1 -11.73 -14.06 -21.50
N ASN A 2 -10.45 -14.43 -21.49
CA ASN A 2 -9.41 -13.70 -20.75
C ASN A 2 -9.43 -12.25 -21.21
N GLN A 3 -9.38 -11.30 -20.27
CA GLN A 3 -9.33 -9.89 -20.61
C GLN A 3 -7.87 -9.59 -20.98
N ILE A 4 -7.47 -10.02 -22.17
CA ILE A 4 -6.18 -9.65 -22.72
C ILE A 4 -6.25 -8.14 -22.90
N ARG A 5 -5.42 -7.40 -22.16
CA ARG A 5 -5.22 -5.97 -22.41
C ARG A 5 -4.35 -5.82 -23.67
N GLU A 6 -4.87 -6.24 -24.82
CA GLU A 6 -4.25 -5.97 -26.12
C GLU A 6 -4.59 -4.52 -26.52
N LYS A 7 -4.03 -3.56 -25.79
CA LYS A 7 -3.95 -2.18 -26.23
C LYS A 7 -2.58 -1.98 -26.84
N ILE A 8 -2.51 -1.83 -28.16
CA ILE A 8 -1.29 -1.49 -28.89
C ILE A 8 -0.65 -0.27 -28.22
N GLY A 9 0.60 -0.42 -27.75
CA GLY A 9 1.36 0.66 -27.09
C GLY A 9 1.15 0.80 -25.57
N VAL A 10 0.46 -0.10 -24.87
CA VAL A 10 0.37 -0.09 -23.40
C VAL A 10 1.27 -1.18 -22.80
N MET A 11 2.25 -0.77 -22.00
CA MET A 11 3.12 -1.70 -21.28
C MET A 11 2.59 -1.90 -19.86
N PHE A 12 2.28 -3.15 -19.51
CA PHE A 12 1.82 -3.52 -18.16
C PHE A 12 2.95 -4.11 -17.34
N GLY A 13 3.10 -3.63 -16.11
CA GLY A 13 3.96 -4.24 -15.11
C GLY A 13 3.38 -5.57 -14.66
N CYS A 14 4.09 -6.67 -14.85
CA CYS A 14 3.56 -8.01 -14.61
C CYS A 14 4.52 -8.88 -13.79
N LEU A 15 3.97 -9.94 -13.20
CA LEU A 15 4.69 -10.93 -12.41
C LEU A 15 4.76 -12.27 -13.14
N HIS A 16 5.75 -13.07 -12.75
CA HIS A 16 5.94 -14.42 -13.28
C HIS A 16 4.87 -15.38 -12.74
N TYR A 17 4.45 -16.37 -13.55
CA TYR A 17 3.40 -17.36 -13.19
C TYR A 17 3.55 -17.94 -11.76
N GLY A 18 4.78 -18.25 -11.37
CA GLY A 18 5.12 -18.89 -10.11
C GLY A 18 5.10 -17.98 -8.88
N THR A 19 4.94 -16.66 -9.04
CA THR A 19 4.87 -15.71 -7.92
C THR A 19 3.66 -15.99 -7.05
N ARG A 20 3.87 -16.09 -5.74
CA ARG A 20 2.84 -16.45 -4.77
C ARG A 20 2.18 -15.20 -4.21
N VAL A 21 0.88 -15.06 -4.40
CA VAL A 21 0.09 -14.00 -3.79
C VAL A 21 -0.43 -14.46 -2.43
N THR A 22 -0.29 -13.62 -1.41
CA THR A 22 -0.81 -13.93 -0.07
C THR A 22 -2.31 -13.67 0.01
N LEU A 23 -3.06 -14.69 0.39
CA LEU A 23 -4.51 -14.65 0.52
C LEU A 23 -4.92 -14.17 1.92
N ALA A 24 -6.18 -13.76 2.08
CA ALA A 24 -6.72 -13.26 3.34
C ALA A 24 -6.67 -14.28 4.50
N ASP A 25 -6.72 -15.59 4.19
CA ASP A 25 -6.62 -16.68 5.15
C ASP A 25 -5.17 -16.97 5.61
N GLY A 26 -4.19 -16.18 5.14
CA GLY A 26 -2.78 -16.36 5.43
C GLY A 26 -2.07 -17.42 4.57
N THR A 27 -2.81 -18.14 3.72
CA THR A 27 -2.21 -19.05 2.72
C THR A 27 -1.65 -18.27 1.53
N SER A 28 -0.96 -18.96 0.63
CA SER A 28 -0.43 -18.34 -0.59
C SER A 28 -0.67 -19.21 -1.81
N GLU A 29 -1.02 -18.58 -2.92
CA GLU A 29 -1.36 -19.26 -4.17
C GLU A 29 -0.63 -18.61 -5.35
N LYS A 30 -0.32 -19.40 -6.38
CA LYS A 30 0.37 -18.88 -7.58
C LYS A 30 -0.52 -17.90 -8.33
N ILE A 31 0.02 -16.72 -8.67
CA ILE A 31 -0.72 -15.68 -9.41
C ILE A 31 -1.30 -16.21 -10.71
N GLY A 32 -0.54 -17.03 -11.45
CA GLY A 32 -1.03 -17.60 -12.70
C GLY A 32 -2.23 -18.54 -12.51
N LYS A 33 -2.32 -19.26 -11.39
CA LYS A 33 -3.51 -20.07 -11.07
C LYS A 33 -4.70 -19.19 -10.70
N ILE A 34 -4.48 -18.15 -9.89
CA ILE A 34 -5.51 -17.18 -9.51
C ILE A 34 -6.12 -16.53 -10.75
N VAL A 35 -5.28 -16.06 -11.69
CA VAL A 35 -5.69 -15.41 -12.94
C VAL A 35 -6.39 -16.39 -13.87
N ASN A 36 -5.76 -17.54 -14.18
CA ASN A 36 -6.32 -18.49 -15.16
C ASN A 36 -7.67 -19.07 -14.72
N GLN A 37 -7.86 -19.27 -13.41
CA GLN A 37 -9.11 -19.80 -12.86
C GLN A 37 -10.08 -18.71 -12.40
N ARG A 38 -9.72 -17.43 -12.52
CA ARG A 38 -10.52 -16.28 -12.03
C ARG A 38 -11.04 -16.47 -10.61
N ARG A 39 -10.16 -16.91 -9.71
CA ARG A 39 -10.56 -17.23 -8.34
C ARG A 39 -11.06 -15.96 -7.65
N GLN A 40 -12.30 -15.99 -7.20
CA GLN A 40 -12.90 -14.95 -6.36
C GLN A 40 -12.43 -15.14 -4.92
N VAL A 41 -11.20 -14.71 -4.65
CA VAL A 41 -10.56 -14.77 -3.34
C VAL A 41 -10.15 -13.38 -2.90
N GLU A 42 -10.07 -13.19 -1.58
CA GLU A 42 -9.50 -11.99 -0.99
C GLU A 42 -7.99 -12.16 -0.83
N VAL A 43 -7.25 -11.10 -1.14
CA VAL A 43 -5.80 -11.03 -1.02
C VAL A 43 -5.43 -9.99 0.01
N LEU A 44 -4.27 -10.15 0.63
CA LEU A 44 -3.76 -9.15 1.55
C LEU A 44 -3.18 -7.98 0.76
N SER A 45 -3.69 -6.79 1.07
CA SER A 45 -3.41 -5.53 0.39
C SER A 45 -2.86 -4.52 1.40
N TYR A 46 -1.81 -3.81 1.00
CA TYR A 46 -1.19 -2.76 1.81
C TYR A 46 -1.85 -1.41 1.54
N ASP A 47 -2.35 -0.76 2.58
CA ASP A 47 -2.83 0.61 2.52
C ASP A 47 -1.66 1.59 2.69
N PRO A 48 -1.32 2.39 1.66
CA PRO A 48 -0.28 3.40 1.77
C PRO A 48 -0.61 4.55 2.72
N ALA A 49 -1.90 4.80 3.01
CA ALA A 49 -2.32 5.90 3.87
C ALA A 49 -2.18 5.55 5.36
N THR A 50 -2.61 4.34 5.75
CA THR A 50 -2.54 3.88 7.15
C THR A 50 -1.31 3.01 7.46
N GLY A 51 -0.62 2.50 6.43
CA GLY A 51 0.48 1.55 6.57
C GLY A 51 0.04 0.13 6.98
N ARG A 52 -1.27 -0.15 6.99
CA ARG A 52 -1.85 -1.43 7.41
C ARG A 52 -1.96 -2.41 6.24
N ILE A 53 -1.93 -3.69 6.56
CA ILE A 53 -2.19 -4.77 5.60
C ILE A 53 -3.56 -5.36 5.91
N GLU A 54 -4.47 -5.32 4.95
CA GLU A 54 -5.87 -5.68 5.11
C GLU A 54 -6.36 -6.58 3.96
N PRO A 55 -7.31 -7.50 4.21
CA PRO A 55 -7.97 -8.24 3.15
C PRO A 55 -8.72 -7.31 2.18
N ARG A 56 -8.52 -7.52 0.87
CA ARG A 56 -9.26 -6.84 -0.20
C ARG A 56 -9.58 -7.80 -1.33
N ARG A 57 -10.66 -7.54 -2.04
CA ARG A 57 -11.14 -8.36 -3.15
C ARG A 57 -10.36 -8.08 -4.43
N ILE A 58 -10.16 -9.12 -5.23
CA ILE A 58 -9.68 -9.00 -6.60
C ILE A 58 -10.85 -8.52 -7.47
N VAL A 59 -10.64 -7.42 -8.20
CA VAL A 59 -11.61 -6.83 -9.12
C VAL A 59 -11.37 -7.31 -10.54
N ASN A 60 -10.11 -7.34 -11.00
CA ASN A 60 -9.74 -7.79 -12.34
C ASN A 60 -8.53 -8.73 -12.34
N TRP A 61 -8.51 -9.66 -13.30
CA TRP A 61 -7.46 -10.66 -13.53
C TRP A 61 -6.87 -10.49 -14.92
N PHE A 62 -5.54 -10.34 -15.02
CA PHE A 62 -4.86 -10.07 -16.29
C PHE A 62 -3.83 -11.15 -16.64
N ASP A 63 -4.00 -11.77 -17.80
CA ASP A 63 -2.94 -12.50 -18.52
C ASP A 63 -2.54 -11.62 -19.71
N ASN A 64 -1.38 -10.97 -19.60
CA ASN A 64 -0.91 -10.00 -20.58
C ASN A 64 0.00 -10.65 -21.65
N GLY A 65 -0.10 -11.97 -21.85
CA GLY A 65 0.63 -12.71 -22.86
C GLY A 65 2.05 -13.07 -22.45
N ARG A 66 2.90 -13.40 -23.43
CA ARG A 66 4.28 -13.84 -23.19
C ARG A 66 5.24 -12.66 -23.04
N THR A 67 6.28 -12.86 -22.23
CA THR A 67 7.44 -11.99 -22.12
C THR A 67 8.73 -12.81 -22.17
N ASP A 68 9.77 -12.22 -22.71
CA ASP A 68 11.08 -12.88 -22.86
C ASP A 68 12.03 -12.54 -21.70
N HIS A 69 11.69 -11.54 -20.88
CA HIS A 69 12.51 -11.09 -19.77
C HIS A 69 11.69 -10.88 -18.49
N PHE A 70 12.24 -11.36 -17.38
CA PHE A 70 11.85 -11.02 -16.01
C PHE A 70 13.12 -10.67 -15.23
N ILE A 71 13.05 -9.68 -14.36
CA ILE A 71 14.12 -9.42 -13.39
C ILE A 71 13.78 -10.22 -12.13
N GLN A 72 14.74 -11.02 -11.68
CA GLN A 72 14.67 -11.76 -10.43
C GLN A 72 15.41 -10.97 -9.34
N PHE A 73 14.73 -10.77 -8.22
CA PHE A 73 15.29 -10.13 -7.03
C PHE A 73 15.40 -11.16 -5.91
N GLU A 74 16.50 -11.12 -5.15
CA GLU A 74 16.59 -11.70 -3.81
C GLU A 74 16.61 -10.56 -2.78
N VAL A 75 15.63 -10.57 -1.88
CA VAL A 75 15.45 -9.58 -0.81
C VAL A 75 15.77 -10.24 0.51
N GLU A 76 16.38 -9.50 1.44
CA GLU A 76 16.69 -10.03 2.77
C GLU A 76 15.46 -10.42 3.59
N GLY A 77 15.66 -11.35 4.53
CA GLY A 77 14.65 -11.83 5.46
C GLY A 77 13.73 -12.91 4.88
N GLY A 78 12.76 -13.36 5.68
CA GLY A 78 11.85 -14.47 5.34
C GLY A 78 12.31 -15.80 5.96
N PRO A 79 11.53 -16.89 5.81
CA PRO A 79 11.77 -18.15 6.52
C PRO A 79 13.14 -18.79 6.27
N SER A 80 13.69 -18.62 5.06
CA SER A 80 15.02 -19.12 4.67
C SER A 80 16.11 -18.04 4.72
N GLY A 81 15.82 -16.90 5.35
CA GLY A 81 16.69 -15.72 5.38
C GLY A 81 16.68 -14.86 4.10
N ARG A 82 15.98 -15.30 3.05
CA ARG A 82 15.79 -14.56 1.80
C ARG A 82 14.40 -14.77 1.18
N ARG A 83 13.87 -13.73 0.55
CA ARG A 83 12.67 -13.75 -0.30
C ARG A 83 13.07 -13.60 -1.75
N ARG A 84 12.27 -14.18 -2.65
CA ARG A 84 12.53 -14.14 -4.09
C ARG A 84 11.25 -13.77 -4.81
N PHE A 85 11.29 -12.69 -5.58
CA PHE A 85 10.19 -12.29 -6.45
C PHE A 85 10.73 -11.94 -7.84
N ALA A 86 9.89 -12.13 -8.86
CA ALA A 86 10.24 -11.87 -10.24
C ALA A 86 9.19 -11.00 -10.91
N ALA A 87 9.63 -9.89 -11.51
CA ALA A 87 8.77 -8.90 -12.10
C ALA A 87 9.34 -8.36 -13.43
N THR A 88 8.48 -7.83 -14.29
CA THR A 88 8.91 -7.07 -15.46
C THR A 88 9.43 -5.69 -15.06
N GLU A 89 10.28 -5.07 -15.87
CA GLU A 89 10.96 -3.80 -15.56
C GLU A 89 10.03 -2.66 -15.16
N ASN A 90 8.84 -2.59 -15.75
CA ASN A 90 7.85 -1.56 -15.52
C ASN A 90 6.91 -1.83 -14.33
N HIS A 91 7.01 -2.99 -13.67
CA HIS A 91 6.18 -3.31 -12.52
C HIS A 91 6.51 -2.42 -11.33
N LEU A 92 5.48 -1.93 -10.63
CA LEU A 92 5.65 -1.00 -9.52
C LEU A 92 5.77 -1.76 -8.20
N VAL A 93 6.86 -1.52 -7.50
CA VAL A 93 7.17 -2.07 -6.18
C VAL A 93 7.16 -0.93 -5.16
N PHE A 94 6.62 -1.18 -3.97
CA PHE A 94 6.69 -0.20 -2.90
C PHE A 94 8.04 -0.25 -2.18
N THR A 95 8.58 0.93 -1.95
CA THR A 95 9.76 1.22 -1.13
C THR A 95 9.31 2.10 0.05
N PRO A 96 10.15 2.29 1.08
CA PRO A 96 9.85 3.22 2.18
C PRO A 96 9.59 4.66 1.71
N HIS A 97 10.08 5.02 0.52
CA HIS A 97 9.98 6.37 -0.05
C HIS A 97 8.90 6.49 -1.14
N GLY A 98 8.12 5.45 -1.40
CA GLY A 98 7.04 5.47 -2.38
C GLY A 98 7.12 4.32 -3.39
N ARG A 99 6.67 4.56 -4.63
CA ARG A 99 6.56 3.50 -5.65
C ARG A 99 7.69 3.66 -6.66
N VAL A 100 8.44 2.59 -6.87
CA VAL A 100 9.56 2.55 -7.82
C VAL A 100 9.31 1.43 -8.84
N ARG A 101 9.70 1.65 -10.09
CA ARG A 101 9.66 0.60 -11.11
C ARG A 101 10.72 -0.45 -10.82
N ALA A 102 10.40 -1.73 -10.98
CA ALA A 102 11.32 -2.83 -10.71
C ALA A 102 12.64 -2.71 -11.48
N GLY A 103 12.61 -2.21 -12.72
CA GLY A 103 13.81 -1.98 -13.53
C GLY A 103 14.79 -0.97 -12.92
N GLY A 104 14.30 -0.01 -12.12
CA GLY A 104 15.11 0.98 -11.41
C GLY A 104 15.56 0.56 -10.01
N LEU A 105 15.21 -0.65 -9.56
CA LEU A 105 15.69 -1.19 -8.29
C LEU A 105 17.07 -1.80 -8.48
N GLU A 106 18.03 -1.36 -7.67
CA GLU A 106 19.40 -1.83 -7.66
C GLU A 106 19.73 -2.62 -6.38
N ILE A 107 20.86 -3.34 -6.37
CA ILE A 107 21.38 -3.99 -5.15
C ILE A 107 21.58 -2.92 -4.07
N GLY A 108 21.08 -3.19 -2.86
CA GLY A 108 21.06 -2.23 -1.75
C GLY A 108 19.81 -1.35 -1.68
N SER A 109 18.97 -1.32 -2.73
CA SER A 109 17.67 -0.62 -2.68
C SER A 109 16.73 -1.31 -1.68
N GLU A 110 15.90 -0.51 -1.00
CA GLU A 110 14.94 -0.99 -0.02
C GLU A 110 13.55 -1.15 -0.63
N VAL A 111 12.91 -2.28 -0.34
CA VAL A 111 11.52 -2.59 -0.71
C VAL A 111 10.72 -2.92 0.53
N LEU A 112 9.41 -2.69 0.50
CA LEU A 112 8.53 -3.08 1.60
C LEU A 112 8.19 -4.57 1.50
N VAL A 113 8.44 -5.29 2.58
CA VAL A 113 8.09 -6.70 2.74
C VAL A 113 7.13 -6.91 3.89
N SER A 114 6.20 -7.85 3.75
CA SER A 114 5.35 -8.30 4.83
C SER A 114 6.12 -9.23 5.78
N VAL A 115 6.10 -8.91 7.06
CA VAL A 115 6.60 -9.74 8.15
C VAL A 115 5.49 -9.99 9.16
N LYS A 116 5.51 -11.17 9.78
CA LYS A 116 4.61 -11.48 10.90
C LYS A 116 5.03 -10.63 12.10
N ASP A 117 4.06 -9.96 12.70
CA ASP A 117 4.20 -9.14 13.89
C ASP A 117 3.08 -9.51 14.87
N TYR A 118 3.21 -9.09 16.12
CA TYR A 118 2.20 -9.34 17.14
C TYR A 118 1.84 -8.06 17.89
N VAL A 119 0.56 -7.95 18.26
CA VAL A 119 0.07 -6.82 19.06
C VAL A 119 0.28 -7.12 20.53
N LEU A 120 1.23 -6.42 21.16
CA LEU A 120 1.43 -6.42 22.60
C LEU A 120 0.41 -5.49 23.27
N THR A 121 -0.04 -5.84 24.47
CA THR A 121 -0.88 -4.98 25.30
C THR A 121 -0.07 -3.84 25.91
N ASP A 122 -0.75 -2.81 26.41
CA ASP A 122 -0.08 -1.70 27.10
C ASP A 122 0.70 -2.18 28.32
N ASP A 123 0.18 -3.14 29.07
CA ASP A 123 0.88 -3.75 30.21
C ASP A 123 2.17 -4.45 29.79
N GLN A 124 2.11 -5.23 28.71
CA GLN A 124 3.28 -5.92 28.15
C GLN A 124 4.32 -4.91 27.65
N TRP A 125 3.87 -3.84 26.99
CA TRP A 125 4.75 -2.75 26.59
C TRP A 125 5.44 -2.11 27.78
N GLN A 126 4.72 -1.77 28.85
CA GLN A 126 5.32 -1.17 30.04
C GLN A 126 6.34 -2.11 30.70
N LEU A 127 6.08 -3.41 30.73
CA LEU A 127 7.04 -4.39 31.24
C LEU A 127 8.31 -4.45 30.41
N VAL A 128 8.19 -4.47 29.07
CA VAL A 128 9.35 -4.49 28.16
C VAL A 128 10.13 -3.17 28.22
N LEU A 129 9.45 -2.01 28.32
CA LEU A 129 10.08 -0.69 28.45
C LEU A 129 10.82 -0.56 29.79
N GLY A 130 10.17 -0.90 30.90
CA GLY A 130 10.79 -0.86 32.22
C GLY A 130 11.94 -1.85 32.36
N GLY A 131 11.71 -3.10 31.96
CA GLY A 131 12.73 -4.14 31.99
C GLY A 131 13.88 -3.87 31.02
N GLY A 132 13.63 -3.25 29.87
CA GLY A 132 14.66 -2.82 28.93
C GLY A 132 15.57 -1.72 29.47
N LEU A 133 15.09 -0.90 30.41
CA LEU A 133 15.91 0.06 31.16
C LEU A 133 16.69 -0.60 32.31
N GLY A 134 16.11 -1.65 32.90
CA GLY A 134 16.70 -2.47 33.96
C GLY A 134 17.53 -3.66 33.46
N ASP A 135 17.24 -4.84 34.04
CA ASP A 135 17.98 -6.10 33.84
C ASP A 135 17.76 -6.75 32.46
N GLY A 136 16.76 -6.28 31.72
CA GLY A 136 16.40 -6.79 30.41
C GLY A 136 17.32 -6.31 29.30
N SER A 137 17.40 -7.12 28.23
CA SER A 137 18.14 -6.77 27.01
C SER A 137 17.33 -7.10 25.76
N LEU A 138 17.38 -6.22 24.77
CA LEU A 138 16.84 -6.47 23.44
C LEU A 138 17.97 -6.98 22.54
N ARG A 139 17.69 -8.02 21.76
CA ARG A 139 18.67 -8.65 20.86
C ARG A 139 18.08 -8.87 19.48
N ARG A 140 18.79 -8.42 18.45
CA ARG A 140 18.39 -8.61 17.05
C ARG A 140 18.41 -10.10 16.67
N THR A 141 17.44 -10.52 15.89
CA THR A 141 17.30 -11.88 15.36
C THR A 141 16.83 -11.78 13.91
N GLY A 142 17.73 -12.07 12.96
CA GLY A 142 17.47 -11.82 11.54
C GLY A 142 17.44 -10.33 11.19
N ALA A 143 16.93 -10.00 10.00
CA ALA A 143 16.94 -8.63 9.47
C ALA A 143 15.93 -7.71 10.17
N HIS A 144 14.71 -8.20 10.42
CA HIS A 144 13.57 -7.38 10.82
C HIS A 144 12.95 -7.74 12.18
N ALA A 145 13.60 -8.55 12.99
CA ALA A 145 13.04 -8.97 14.27
C ALA A 145 14.07 -8.83 15.40
N ALA A 146 13.58 -8.62 16.61
CA ALA A 146 14.36 -8.70 17.83
C ALA A 146 13.53 -9.39 18.91
N HIS A 147 14.20 -10.03 19.86
CA HIS A 147 13.56 -10.57 21.05
C HIS A 147 14.00 -9.79 22.28
N PHE A 148 13.12 -9.74 23.27
CA PHE A 148 13.42 -9.27 24.61
C PHE A 148 13.82 -10.46 25.48
N ARG A 149 14.97 -10.33 26.15
CA ARG A 149 15.56 -11.30 27.07
C ARG A 149 15.55 -10.74 28.48
N VAL A 150 15.08 -11.54 29.43
CA VAL A 150 15.14 -11.23 30.87
C VAL A 150 15.78 -12.40 31.59
N GLY A 151 16.64 -12.10 32.58
CA GLY A 151 17.17 -13.09 33.49
C GLY A 151 17.29 -12.55 34.91
N HIS A 152 17.07 -13.40 35.90
CA HIS A 152 17.22 -13.11 37.32
C HIS A 152 17.92 -14.26 38.05
N GLY A 153 18.58 -13.95 39.16
CA GLY A 153 19.17 -14.96 40.04
C GLY A 153 18.11 -15.79 40.79
N GLU A 154 18.53 -16.88 41.45
CA GLU A 154 17.61 -17.78 42.16
C GLU A 154 16.72 -17.06 43.18
N ALA A 155 17.27 -16.05 43.89
CA ALA A 155 16.54 -15.28 44.90
C ALA A 155 15.36 -14.46 44.34
N GLN A 156 15.32 -14.20 43.03
CA GLN A 156 14.27 -13.42 42.37
C GLN A 156 13.46 -14.26 41.36
N LYS A 157 13.41 -15.58 41.56
CA LYS A 157 12.72 -16.52 40.66
C LYS A 157 11.21 -16.23 40.53
N ASP A 158 10.55 -15.82 41.61
CA ASP A 158 9.12 -15.50 41.56
C ASP A 158 8.85 -14.22 40.76
N TYR A 159 9.75 -13.25 40.84
CA TYR A 159 9.68 -12.05 40.01
C TYR A 159 9.85 -12.39 38.52
N LEU A 160 10.79 -13.29 38.19
CA LEU A 160 10.97 -13.79 36.83
C LEU A 160 9.72 -14.51 36.31
N ARG A 161 9.11 -15.37 37.14
CA ARG A 161 7.87 -16.09 36.80
C ARG A 161 6.71 -15.12 36.55
N TRP A 162 6.58 -14.09 37.38
CA TRP A 162 5.60 -13.03 37.15
C TRP A 162 5.85 -12.29 35.83
N LYS A 163 7.10 -11.94 35.50
CA LYS A 163 7.44 -11.32 34.20
C LYS A 163 7.10 -12.23 33.02
N HIS A 164 7.36 -13.54 33.15
CA HIS A 164 6.99 -14.53 32.15
C HIS A 164 5.49 -14.55 31.93
N TRP A 165 4.72 -14.65 33.02
CA TRP A 165 3.26 -14.69 32.99
C TRP A 165 2.64 -13.42 32.40
N MET A 166 3.17 -12.24 32.74
CA MET A 166 2.75 -10.96 32.15
C MET A 166 2.97 -10.90 30.63
N LEU A 167 3.99 -11.59 30.12
CA LEU A 167 4.37 -11.60 28.72
C LEU A 167 3.77 -12.78 27.93
N GLU A 168 2.95 -13.63 28.53
CA GLU A 168 2.22 -14.65 27.79
C GLU A 168 1.25 -14.04 26.76
N PRO A 169 1.08 -14.63 25.57
CA PRO A 169 1.70 -15.88 25.09
C PRO A 169 3.06 -15.67 24.38
N PHE A 170 3.68 -14.49 24.50
CA PHE A 170 4.93 -14.14 23.80
C PHE A 170 6.19 -14.63 24.52
N ALA A 171 6.10 -14.94 25.81
CA ALA A 171 7.21 -15.48 26.58
C ALA A 171 7.52 -16.92 26.15
N GLY A 172 8.79 -17.18 25.81
CA GLY A 172 9.30 -18.53 25.61
C GLY A 172 9.57 -19.22 26.96
N ALA A 173 9.86 -20.52 26.89
CA ALA A 173 10.11 -21.32 28.09
C ALA A 173 11.26 -20.75 28.95
N ILE A 174 11.04 -20.70 30.28
CA ILE A 174 12.07 -20.35 31.25
C ILE A 174 13.16 -21.43 31.25
N LYS A 175 14.41 -21.00 31.09
CA LYS A 175 15.59 -21.86 31.04
C LYS A 175 16.69 -21.31 31.95
N ARG A 176 17.60 -22.18 32.37
CA ARG A 176 18.78 -21.77 33.12
C ARG A 176 19.68 -20.89 32.26
N THR A 177 20.08 -19.73 32.77
CA THR A 177 20.94 -18.76 32.09
C THR A 177 22.06 -18.34 33.03
N GLY A 178 23.28 -18.84 32.79
CA GLY A 178 24.40 -18.65 33.72
C GLY A 178 24.08 -19.21 35.12
N ASN A 179 24.20 -18.35 36.14
CA ASN A 179 23.93 -18.69 37.54
C ASN A 179 22.46 -18.48 37.96
N GLY A 180 21.58 -18.12 37.02
CA GLY A 180 20.17 -17.85 37.29
C GLY A 180 19.23 -18.49 36.27
N TRP A 181 18.06 -17.90 36.13
CA TRP A 181 16.99 -18.32 35.22
C TRP A 181 16.62 -17.15 34.32
N GLY A 182 16.19 -17.44 33.10
CA GLY A 182 15.75 -16.43 32.16
C GLY A 182 14.88 -16.99 31.06
N PHE A 183 14.24 -16.11 30.31
CA PHE A 183 13.47 -16.46 29.12
C PHE A 183 13.65 -15.39 28.04
N ASP A 184 13.39 -15.81 26.82
CA ASP A 184 13.35 -14.96 25.64
C ASP A 184 11.90 -14.87 25.17
N THR A 185 11.49 -13.69 24.73
CA THR A 185 10.20 -13.52 24.03
C THR A 185 10.31 -13.95 22.57
N LEU A 186 9.17 -14.13 21.91
CA LEU A 186 9.12 -14.27 20.46
C LEU A 186 9.78 -13.06 19.78
N ALA A 187 10.57 -13.33 18.75
CA ALA A 187 11.20 -12.27 17.98
C ALA A 187 10.16 -11.54 17.13
N THR A 188 10.05 -10.22 17.28
CA THR A 188 9.05 -9.40 16.56
C THR A 188 9.68 -8.15 15.93
N PRO A 189 9.08 -7.62 14.85
CA PRO A 189 9.42 -6.31 14.32
C PRO A 189 9.20 -5.17 15.31
N ALA A 190 8.13 -5.22 16.11
CA ALA A 190 7.87 -4.19 17.11
C ALA A 190 9.01 -4.05 18.14
N LEU A 191 9.63 -5.17 18.54
CA LEU A 191 10.81 -5.17 19.41
C LEU A 191 12.09 -4.73 18.67
N ALA A 192 12.16 -4.90 17.35
CA ALA A 192 13.28 -4.41 16.55
C ALA A 192 13.28 -2.88 16.45
N ASP A 193 12.10 -2.26 16.35
CA ASP A 193 11.97 -0.80 16.46
C ASP A 193 12.41 -0.33 17.85
N LEU A 194 11.94 -1.03 18.90
CA LEU A 194 12.33 -0.69 20.26
C LEU A 194 13.84 -0.83 20.49
N LEU A 195 14.48 -1.83 19.88
CA LEU A 195 15.93 -1.97 19.89
C LEU A 195 16.61 -0.74 19.27
N ALA A 196 16.12 -0.24 18.13
CA ALA A 196 16.64 0.97 17.51
C ALA A 196 16.45 2.19 18.43
N ASP A 197 15.32 2.28 19.13
CA ASP A 197 15.05 3.32 20.11
C ASP A 197 15.99 3.28 21.34
N TYR A 198 16.41 2.09 21.79
CA TYR A 198 17.32 1.97 22.93
C TYR A 198 18.79 2.18 22.59
N TYR A 199 19.24 1.78 21.40
CA TYR A 199 20.66 1.70 21.07
C TYR A 199 21.08 2.64 19.92
N GLY A 200 20.14 3.17 19.16
CA GLY A 200 20.43 3.90 17.92
C GLY A 200 21.28 3.07 16.96
N ASP A 201 22.29 3.70 16.36
CA ASP A 201 23.31 3.03 15.53
C ASP A 201 24.52 2.53 16.36
N GLY A 202 24.52 2.79 17.66
CA GLY A 202 25.63 2.51 18.57
C GLY A 202 25.45 1.22 19.39
N ARG A 203 26.50 0.87 20.15
CA ARG A 203 26.42 -0.18 21.18
C ARG A 203 25.96 0.35 22.55
N SER A 204 26.00 1.66 22.74
CA SER A 204 25.65 2.31 24.01
C SER A 204 24.14 2.57 24.10
N ARG A 205 23.57 2.45 25.30
CA ARG A 205 22.14 2.63 25.53
C ARG A 205 21.82 4.14 25.61
N ILE A 206 21.00 4.62 24.68
CA ILE A 206 20.61 6.04 24.53
C ILE A 206 19.15 6.26 24.95
N ALA A 207 18.29 5.23 24.96
CA ALA A 207 16.86 5.35 25.32
C ALA A 207 16.18 6.62 24.79
N SER A 208 15.71 6.57 23.54
CA SER A 208 15.11 7.70 22.83
C SER A 208 13.90 8.31 23.56
N ALA A 209 13.47 9.50 23.12
CA ALA A 209 12.19 10.09 23.53
C ALA A 209 11.02 9.11 23.32
N GLY A 210 11.07 8.32 22.24
CA GLY A 210 10.11 7.27 21.95
C GLY A 210 9.99 6.24 23.09
N VAL A 211 11.06 5.92 23.81
CA VAL A 211 11.01 5.03 24.98
C VAL A 211 10.45 5.76 26.21
N LEU A 212 11.10 6.87 26.57
CA LEU A 212 10.91 7.52 27.86
C LEU A 212 9.57 8.27 27.96
N ASP A 213 9.07 8.81 26.85
CA ASP A 213 7.75 9.45 26.79
C ASP A 213 6.61 8.43 26.86
N ARG A 214 6.87 7.16 26.48
CA ARG A 214 5.90 6.06 26.60
C ARG A 214 5.90 5.43 27.99
N LEU A 215 6.95 5.61 28.78
CA LEU A 215 7.07 5.01 30.11
C LEU A 215 6.05 5.62 31.08
N ASP A 216 5.31 4.78 31.80
CA ASP A 216 4.39 5.20 32.86
C ASP A 216 4.78 4.61 34.23
N ALA A 217 3.90 4.74 35.23
CA ALA A 217 4.12 4.21 36.57
C ALA A 217 4.40 2.69 36.61
N ARG A 218 3.80 1.90 35.71
CA ARG A 218 4.01 0.45 35.60
C ARG A 218 5.42 0.15 35.12
N GLY A 219 5.85 0.80 34.03
CA GLY A 219 7.19 0.62 33.49
C GLY A 219 8.27 1.12 34.45
N LEU A 220 8.03 2.25 35.12
CA LEU A 220 8.93 2.74 36.17
C LEU A 220 9.01 1.79 37.36
N ALA A 221 7.91 1.12 37.74
CA ALA A 221 7.92 0.12 38.80
C ALA A 221 8.77 -1.10 38.44
N VAL A 222 8.74 -1.56 37.18
CA VAL A 222 9.63 -2.64 36.72
C VAL A 222 11.08 -2.20 36.76
N TRP A 223 11.39 -1.00 36.25
CA TRP A 223 12.75 -0.48 36.28
C TRP A 223 13.28 -0.35 37.73
N TYR A 224 12.45 0.16 38.65
CA TYR A 224 12.80 0.23 40.07
C TYR A 224 12.89 -1.15 40.73
N GLY A 225 12.05 -2.10 40.34
CA GLY A 225 12.13 -3.49 40.81
C GLY A 225 13.46 -4.15 40.43
N ASP A 226 13.98 -3.82 39.26
CA ASP A 226 15.25 -4.32 38.73
C ASP A 226 16.44 -3.61 39.42
N ASP A 227 16.57 -2.30 39.22
CA ASP A 227 17.76 -1.52 39.60
C ASP A 227 17.56 -0.56 40.79
N GLY A 228 16.37 -0.53 41.37
CA GLY A 228 16.07 0.32 42.52
C GLY A 228 16.65 -0.21 43.82
N SER A 229 17.00 0.72 44.70
CA SER A 229 17.41 0.46 46.07
C SER A 229 16.80 1.49 47.02
N PHE A 230 16.46 1.06 48.23
CA PHE A 230 15.95 1.92 49.28
C PHE A 230 16.75 1.70 50.56
N GLY A 231 17.22 2.80 51.14
CA GLY A 231 18.05 2.76 52.34
C GLY A 231 17.99 4.02 53.18
N GLY A 232 18.77 4.03 54.26
CA GLY A 232 18.81 5.10 55.26
C GLY A 232 17.94 4.81 56.50
N SER A 233 18.13 5.58 57.57
CA SER A 233 17.36 5.43 58.82
C SER A 233 15.94 5.99 58.67
N TYR A 234 15.09 5.35 57.86
CA TYR A 234 13.65 5.63 57.82
C TYR A 234 12.98 5.37 59.18
N THR A 235 13.57 4.49 60.00
CA THR A 235 13.22 4.28 61.41
C THR A 235 13.47 5.50 62.32
N ARG A 236 14.33 6.45 61.93
CA ARG A 236 14.69 7.64 62.72
C ARG A 236 14.19 8.96 62.13
N TRP A 237 14.07 9.06 60.80
CA TRP A 237 13.72 10.32 60.09
C TRP A 237 12.53 10.16 59.11
N GLY A 238 11.80 9.05 59.19
CA GLY A 238 10.47 8.85 58.60
C GLY A 238 10.41 8.45 57.12
N LYS A 239 11.21 9.04 56.22
CA LYS A 239 10.98 8.87 54.76
C LYS A 239 12.04 8.08 53.97
N GLY A 240 13.25 7.90 54.53
CA GLY A 240 14.36 7.20 53.87
C GLY A 240 14.84 7.88 52.57
N LYS A 241 15.74 7.22 51.81
CA LYS A 241 16.21 7.68 50.50
C LYS A 241 16.21 6.53 49.51
N ALA A 242 15.64 6.76 48.33
CA ALA A 242 15.67 5.82 47.22
C ALA A 242 16.75 6.19 46.20
N VAL A 243 17.27 5.18 45.52
CA VAL A 243 18.22 5.31 44.41
C VAL A 243 17.74 4.42 43.28
N LEU A 244 17.73 4.94 42.06
CA LEU A 244 17.53 4.17 40.85
C LEU A 244 18.86 4.10 40.10
N TYR A 245 19.53 2.96 40.17
CA TYR A 245 20.83 2.80 39.52
C TYR A 245 20.65 2.68 38.01
N ASN A 246 21.51 3.36 37.25
CA ASN A 246 21.62 3.16 35.82
C ASN A 246 22.95 3.73 35.32
N THR A 247 23.89 2.85 35.04
CA THR A 247 25.20 3.18 34.46
C THR A 247 25.22 3.05 32.94
N ALA A 248 24.18 2.48 32.35
CA ALA A 248 24.09 2.21 30.92
C ALA A 248 23.70 3.45 30.10
N LEU A 249 22.90 4.35 30.68
CA LEU A 249 22.45 5.60 30.04
C LEU A 249 23.47 6.73 30.20
N SER A 250 23.73 7.43 29.11
CA SER A 250 24.65 8.58 29.07
C SER A 250 24.06 9.78 28.31
N GLY A 251 24.66 10.96 28.50
CA GLY A 251 24.32 12.19 27.77
C GLY A 251 22.86 12.63 27.90
N ASP A 252 22.27 13.09 26.81
CA ASP A 252 20.90 13.63 26.72
C ASP A 252 19.83 12.66 27.25
N SER A 253 20.08 11.36 27.15
CA SER A 253 19.23 10.29 27.68
C SER A 253 18.92 10.48 29.16
N ARG A 254 19.94 10.84 29.96
CA ARG A 254 19.79 11.03 31.41
C ARG A 254 18.94 12.27 31.70
N GLN A 255 19.12 13.34 30.92
CA GLN A 255 18.29 14.53 31.03
C GLN A 255 16.82 14.24 30.68
N ARG A 256 16.56 13.36 29.70
CA ARG A 256 15.21 12.90 29.37
C ARG A 256 14.57 12.06 30.46
N VAL A 257 15.36 11.26 31.18
CA VAL A 257 14.86 10.56 32.38
C VAL A 257 14.37 11.58 33.41
N MET A 258 15.09 12.69 33.62
CA MET A 258 14.64 13.75 34.54
C MET A 258 13.31 14.36 34.12
N VAL A 259 13.14 14.66 32.82
CA VAL A 259 11.87 15.16 32.27
C VAL A 259 10.74 14.14 32.46
N THR A 260 11.05 12.85 32.29
CA THR A 260 10.09 11.77 32.49
C THR A 260 9.65 11.65 33.95
N LEU A 261 10.59 11.70 34.89
CA LEU A 261 10.28 11.65 36.33
C LEU A 261 9.49 12.88 36.79
N GLU A 262 9.78 14.05 36.22
CA GLU A 262 9.00 15.27 36.44
C GLU A 262 7.57 15.14 35.90
N ARG A 263 7.41 14.63 34.67
CA ARG A 263 6.11 14.32 34.05
C ARG A 263 5.28 13.34 34.87
N LEU A 264 5.91 12.36 35.51
CA LEU A 264 5.27 11.38 36.39
C LEU A 264 4.99 11.93 37.81
N GLY A 265 5.27 13.21 38.08
CA GLY A 265 4.95 13.87 39.34
C GLY A 265 5.96 13.64 40.48
N ILE A 266 7.07 12.95 40.21
CA ILE A 266 8.12 12.67 41.20
C ILE A 266 9.04 13.89 41.36
N GLY A 267 9.25 14.64 40.29
CA GLY A 267 10.19 15.76 40.21
C GLY A 267 11.58 15.31 39.77
N ARG A 268 12.55 16.26 39.78
CA ARG A 268 13.92 16.01 39.30
C ARG A 268 14.82 15.52 40.44
N PRO A 269 15.24 14.25 40.48
CA PRO A 269 16.24 13.76 41.44
C PRO A 269 17.65 14.29 41.11
N ARG A 270 18.59 14.07 42.03
CA ARG A 270 20.02 14.33 41.76
C ARG A 270 20.60 13.22 40.89
N ASP A 271 21.31 13.59 39.85
CA ASP A 271 22.13 12.69 39.04
C ASP A 271 23.59 12.70 39.52
N ASP A 272 24.22 11.53 39.68
CA ASP A 272 25.67 11.41 39.92
C ASP A 272 26.41 10.63 38.82
N GLY A 273 25.73 10.30 37.72
CA GLY A 273 26.24 9.48 36.62
C GLY A 273 26.16 7.96 36.85
N ARG A 274 25.97 7.52 38.10
CA ARG A 274 25.76 6.09 38.45
C ARG A 274 24.29 5.77 38.67
N GLY A 275 23.50 6.74 39.12
CA GLY A 275 22.08 6.58 39.37
C GLY A 275 21.39 7.90 39.68
N PHE A 276 20.07 7.79 39.84
CA PHE A 276 19.19 8.90 40.20
C PHE A 276 18.85 8.81 41.68
N TRP A 277 19.25 9.83 42.43
CA TRP A 277 19.12 9.91 43.88
C TRP A 277 17.91 10.75 44.28
N PHE A 278 16.98 10.11 44.98
CA PHE A 278 15.76 10.73 45.45
C PHE A 278 15.92 11.14 46.92
N ASP A 279 15.61 12.39 47.23
CA ASP A 279 15.48 12.82 48.62
C ASP A 279 14.23 12.20 49.28
N ALA A 280 14.02 12.50 50.56
CA ALA A 280 12.90 12.01 51.34
C ALA A 280 11.52 12.28 50.72
N GLU A 281 11.31 13.46 50.15
CA GLU A 281 10.01 13.83 49.59
C GLU A 281 9.77 13.13 48.25
N ARG A 282 10.77 13.18 47.36
CA ARG A 282 10.72 12.50 46.06
C ARG A 282 10.64 10.98 46.21
N THR A 283 11.30 10.41 47.22
CA THR A 283 11.21 8.99 47.56
C THR A 283 9.78 8.60 47.92
N ALA A 284 9.12 9.39 48.78
CA ALA A 284 7.72 9.13 49.13
C ALA A 284 6.80 9.20 47.90
N ARG A 285 6.98 10.21 47.03
CA ARG A 285 6.21 10.34 45.78
C ARG A 285 6.44 9.16 44.83
N LEU A 286 7.71 8.77 44.64
CA LEU A 286 8.08 7.61 43.81
C LEU A 286 7.44 6.33 44.35
N HIS A 287 7.59 6.05 45.64
CA HIS A 287 7.07 4.81 46.23
C HIS A 287 5.54 4.76 46.20
N GLU A 288 4.85 5.87 46.48
CA GLU A 288 3.39 5.93 46.39
C GLU A 288 2.91 5.63 44.95
N LEU A 289 3.63 6.15 43.95
CA LEU A 289 3.31 5.95 42.53
C LEU A 289 3.49 4.48 42.09
N ILE A 290 4.58 3.83 42.51
CA ILE A 290 4.96 2.50 42.01
C ILE A 290 4.44 1.34 42.88
N ALA A 291 4.04 1.58 44.14
CA ALA A 291 3.72 0.53 45.10
C ALA A 291 2.64 -0.45 44.61
N ARG A 292 1.69 0.02 43.81
CA ARG A 292 0.64 -0.82 43.21
C ARG A 292 1.13 -1.77 42.12
N TYR A 293 2.30 -1.51 41.54
CA TYR A 293 2.83 -2.23 40.38
C TYR A 293 4.09 -3.04 40.72
N LEU A 294 4.61 -2.91 41.94
CA LEU A 294 5.82 -3.60 42.37
C LEU A 294 5.49 -4.98 42.95
N HIS A 295 6.05 -6.03 42.34
CA HIS A 295 5.76 -7.42 42.72
C HIS A 295 6.19 -7.71 44.18
N PRO A 296 5.44 -8.53 44.95
CA PRO A 296 5.73 -8.78 46.37
C PRO A 296 7.15 -9.30 46.65
N SER A 297 7.73 -10.08 45.73
CA SER A 297 9.10 -10.59 45.89
C SER A 297 10.19 -9.51 45.85
N VAL A 298 9.86 -8.28 45.42
CA VAL A 298 10.79 -7.14 45.36
C VAL A 298 10.27 -5.91 46.11
N ASP A 299 9.15 -6.02 46.84
CA ASP A 299 8.57 -4.91 47.60
C ASP A 299 9.41 -4.52 48.84
N TYR A 300 10.37 -5.37 49.23
CA TYR A 300 11.38 -5.02 50.22
C TYR A 300 12.21 -3.78 49.81
N LYS A 301 12.24 -3.44 48.50
CA LYS A 301 12.89 -2.25 47.94
C LYS A 301 12.10 -0.95 48.12
N ILE A 302 10.90 -0.98 48.70
CA ILE A 302 10.11 0.21 49.01
C ILE A 302 9.85 0.36 50.52
N HIS A 303 9.32 1.52 50.89
CA HIS A 303 8.98 1.84 52.28
C HIS A 303 8.02 0.79 52.88
N PRO A 304 8.27 0.30 54.12
CA PRO A 304 7.45 -0.76 54.74
C PRO A 304 5.94 -0.51 54.76
N THR A 305 5.50 0.73 54.93
CA THR A 305 4.06 1.10 54.97
C THR A 305 3.36 1.01 53.61
N LEU A 306 4.12 0.87 52.53
CA LEU A 306 3.60 0.82 51.15
C LEU A 306 3.70 -0.58 50.53
N ARG A 307 4.26 -1.55 51.26
CA ARG A 307 4.37 -2.96 50.84
C ARG A 307 3.02 -3.66 50.80
N GLY A 308 2.92 -4.76 50.06
CA GLY A 308 1.68 -5.54 49.93
C GLY A 308 0.55 -4.85 49.16
N ARG A 309 0.81 -3.72 48.48
CA ARG A 309 -0.19 -2.99 47.66
C ARG A 309 -0.29 -3.47 46.21
N PHE A 310 0.44 -4.53 45.86
CA PHE A 310 0.54 -5.04 44.50
C PHE A 310 -0.84 -5.41 43.93
N ALA A 311 -1.16 -4.87 42.75
CA ALA A 311 -2.43 -5.06 42.08
C ALA A 311 -2.29 -5.12 40.55
N TRP A 312 -1.10 -5.50 40.04
CA TRP A 312 -0.82 -5.54 38.60
C TRP A 312 -0.74 -6.97 38.08
N HIS A 313 -1.82 -7.39 37.44
CA HIS A 313 -1.98 -8.73 36.90
C HIS A 313 -2.24 -8.64 35.38
N PRO A 314 -1.85 -9.66 34.61
CA PRO A 314 -2.06 -9.69 33.17
C PRO A 314 -3.55 -9.68 32.86
N GLN A 315 -3.91 -8.85 31.89
CA GLN A 315 -5.24 -8.87 31.33
C GLN A 315 -5.34 -10.06 30.36
N GLY A 316 -5.94 -11.17 30.82
CA GLY A 316 -6.34 -12.29 29.96
C GLY A 316 -5.32 -13.41 29.74
N SER A 317 -4.56 -13.80 30.76
CA SER A 317 -3.92 -15.13 30.76
C SER A 317 -4.92 -16.20 31.24
N GLU A 318 -4.61 -17.49 31.09
CA GLU A 318 -5.46 -18.62 31.52
C GLU A 318 -6.00 -18.50 32.96
N ALA A 319 -5.36 -17.70 33.82
CA ALA A 319 -5.84 -17.35 35.15
C ALA A 319 -7.22 -16.66 35.19
N CYS A 320 -7.63 -16.01 34.09
CA CYS A 320 -8.94 -15.38 33.94
C CYS A 320 -9.94 -16.23 33.12
N GLY A 321 -9.58 -17.47 32.74
CA GLY A 321 -10.45 -18.38 31.97
C GLY A 321 -10.65 -18.00 30.49
N LEU A 322 -10.00 -16.93 30.01
CA LEU A 322 -9.97 -16.53 28.61
C LEU A 322 -8.55 -16.79 28.06
N ALA A 323 -8.33 -17.97 27.48
CA ALA A 323 -7.06 -18.27 26.82
C ALA A 323 -6.92 -17.41 25.56
N ILE A 324 -6.21 -16.28 25.66
CA ILE A 324 -5.89 -15.44 24.50
C ILE A 324 -4.83 -16.17 23.67
N ARG A 325 -5.20 -16.61 22.48
CA ARG A 325 -4.30 -17.35 21.60
C ARG A 325 -3.31 -16.39 20.90
N LEU A 326 -2.11 -16.89 20.63
CA LEU A 326 -1.08 -16.12 19.93
C LEU A 326 -1.52 -15.71 18.53
N GLU A 327 -2.33 -16.54 17.88
CA GLU A 327 -2.88 -16.33 16.55
C GLU A 327 -3.82 -15.12 16.49
N ASP A 328 -4.62 -14.89 17.55
CA ASP A 328 -5.57 -13.77 17.63
C ASP A 328 -4.86 -12.42 17.76
N ARG A 329 -3.58 -12.44 18.17
CA ARG A 329 -2.71 -11.26 18.27
C ARG A 329 -1.81 -11.07 17.04
N ALA A 330 -1.82 -12.00 16.10
CA ALA A 330 -0.95 -11.96 14.92
C ALA A 330 -1.46 -10.94 13.89
N ARG A 331 -0.53 -10.20 13.30
CA ARG A 331 -0.78 -9.32 12.15
C ARG A 331 0.38 -9.37 11.17
N LEU A 332 0.14 -8.91 9.95
CA LEU A 332 1.24 -8.60 9.04
C LEU A 332 1.58 -7.11 9.14
N ARG A 333 2.88 -6.82 9.14
CA ARG A 333 3.42 -5.48 9.09
C ARG A 333 4.34 -5.34 7.88
N ALA A 334 4.22 -4.22 7.17
CA ALA A 334 5.16 -3.85 6.12
C ALA A 334 6.43 -3.27 6.75
N VAL A 335 7.59 -3.83 6.42
CA VAL A 335 8.90 -3.34 6.88
C VAL A 335 9.86 -3.17 5.71
N PRO A 336 10.80 -2.21 5.77
CA PRO A 336 11.86 -2.08 4.78
C PRO A 336 12.78 -3.31 4.78
N ALA A 337 13.16 -3.77 3.59
CA ALA A 337 14.15 -4.83 3.39
C ALA A 337 15.01 -4.56 2.16
N ARG A 338 16.30 -4.82 2.27
CA ARG A 338 17.27 -4.57 1.20
C ARG A 338 17.31 -5.68 0.16
N ILE A 339 17.48 -5.27 -1.09
CA ILE A 339 17.78 -6.17 -2.22
C ILE A 339 19.24 -6.61 -2.11
N ILE A 340 19.46 -7.92 -1.99
CA ILE A 340 20.79 -8.52 -1.90
C ILE A 340 21.29 -8.92 -3.29
N LYS A 341 20.40 -9.37 -4.17
CA LYS A 341 20.76 -9.79 -5.53
C LYS A 341 19.73 -9.36 -6.55
N ARG A 342 20.22 -9.06 -7.74
CA ARG A 342 19.44 -8.71 -8.94
C ARG A 342 20.07 -9.42 -10.13
N TYR A 343 19.26 -10.14 -10.91
CA TYR A 343 19.70 -10.76 -12.16
C TYR A 343 18.53 -11.00 -13.11
N VAL A 344 18.80 -11.09 -14.41
CA VAL A 344 17.77 -11.48 -15.38
C VAL A 344 17.46 -12.96 -15.18
N LYS A 345 16.17 -13.27 -14.96
CA LYS A 345 15.72 -14.64 -14.74
C LYS A 345 16.03 -15.50 -15.97
N PRO A 346 16.65 -16.68 -15.82
CA PRO A 346 16.87 -17.59 -16.93
C PRO A 346 15.55 -17.96 -17.63
N PRO A 347 15.58 -18.23 -18.96
CA PRO A 347 14.40 -18.64 -19.70
C PRO A 347 13.72 -19.85 -19.05
N SER A 348 12.40 -19.79 -18.91
CA SER A 348 11.61 -20.87 -18.34
C SER A 348 10.39 -21.15 -19.21
N ARG A 349 9.79 -22.34 -19.08
CA ARG A 349 8.57 -22.72 -19.83
C ARG A 349 7.37 -21.79 -19.55
N ALA A 350 7.35 -21.13 -18.39
CA ALA A 350 6.28 -20.22 -18.00
C ALA A 350 6.65 -18.77 -18.34
N THR A 351 6.45 -18.39 -19.60
CA THR A 351 6.77 -17.05 -20.12
C THR A 351 5.61 -16.06 -20.03
N HIS A 352 4.43 -16.51 -19.59
CA HIS A 352 3.27 -15.63 -19.46
C HIS A 352 3.43 -14.68 -18.27
N ARG A 353 2.93 -13.45 -18.44
CA ARG A 353 3.05 -12.36 -17.49
C ARG A 353 1.67 -12.01 -16.94
N PHE A 354 1.55 -12.05 -15.62
CA PHE A 354 0.26 -11.96 -14.91
C PHE A 354 0.19 -10.71 -14.03
N ASP A 355 -1.00 -10.14 -13.88
CA ASP A 355 -1.25 -9.04 -12.93
C ASP A 355 -2.67 -9.13 -12.36
N LEU A 356 -2.89 -8.48 -11.22
CA LEU A 356 -4.16 -8.40 -10.50
C LEU A 356 -4.52 -6.95 -10.21
N GLU A 357 -5.80 -6.61 -10.27
CA GLU A 357 -6.32 -5.34 -9.77
C GLU A 357 -7.14 -5.58 -8.51
N ILE A 358 -6.73 -4.91 -7.44
CA ILE A 358 -7.32 -5.05 -6.11
C ILE A 358 -8.14 -3.81 -5.79
N GLU A 359 -9.28 -4.02 -5.15
CA GLU A 359 -10.20 -2.96 -4.74
C GLU A 359 -9.54 -1.94 -3.79
N GLY A 360 -9.78 -0.66 -4.06
CA GLY A 360 -9.35 0.45 -3.21
C GLY A 360 -7.86 0.74 -3.32
N HIS A 361 -7.03 -0.03 -2.61
CA HIS A 361 -5.61 0.31 -2.42
C HIS A 361 -4.75 0.03 -3.65
N HIS A 362 -5.23 -0.85 -4.55
CA HIS A 362 -4.51 -1.28 -5.74
C HIS A 362 -3.13 -1.91 -5.46
N THR A 363 -2.96 -2.51 -4.29
CA THR A 363 -1.73 -3.20 -3.87
C THR A 363 -2.02 -4.64 -3.48
N TYR A 364 -1.00 -5.49 -3.55
CA TYR A 364 -1.06 -6.86 -3.03
C TYR A 364 0.33 -7.35 -2.62
N LEU A 365 0.36 -8.43 -1.84
CA LEU A 365 1.61 -9.08 -1.44
C LEU A 365 2.02 -10.16 -2.45
N ALA A 366 3.14 -9.95 -3.14
CA ALA A 366 3.73 -10.86 -4.11
C ALA A 366 5.04 -11.45 -3.56
N ASP A 367 5.07 -12.75 -3.27
CA ASP A 367 6.15 -13.44 -2.56
C ASP A 367 6.56 -12.74 -1.24
N GLY A 368 5.58 -12.09 -0.60
CA GLY A 368 5.75 -11.29 0.61
C GLY A 368 6.31 -9.88 0.38
N VAL A 369 6.48 -9.43 -0.86
CA VAL A 369 6.84 -8.05 -1.21
C VAL A 369 5.58 -7.25 -1.54
N VAL A 370 5.50 -6.01 -1.09
CA VAL A 370 4.38 -5.13 -1.40
C VAL A 370 4.53 -4.59 -2.81
N VAL A 371 3.63 -5.00 -3.69
CA VAL A 371 3.57 -4.53 -5.08
C VAL A 371 2.30 -3.73 -5.33
N HIS A 372 2.35 -2.87 -6.34
CA HIS A 372 1.19 -2.15 -6.85
C HIS A 372 0.71 -2.84 -8.14
N ASN A 373 -0.60 -2.79 -8.40
CA ASN A 373 -1.11 -3.18 -9.71
C ASN A 373 -0.49 -2.30 -10.81
N SER A 374 -0.44 -2.77 -12.06
CA SER A 374 0.07 -1.93 -13.13
C SER A 374 -0.90 -0.77 -13.42
N PRO A 375 -0.49 0.51 -13.28
CA PRO A 375 -1.23 1.58 -13.90
C PRO A 375 -1.20 1.37 -15.43
N GLU A 376 -2.30 1.73 -16.12
CA GLU A 376 -2.29 1.75 -17.58
C GLU A 376 -1.33 2.88 -18.06
N THR A 377 -0.07 2.54 -18.32
CA THR A 377 0.88 3.45 -18.97
C THR A 377 0.93 3.18 -20.47
N THR A 378 0.18 3.97 -21.24
CA THR A 378 0.39 4.12 -22.70
C THR A 378 1.77 4.73 -22.95
N THR A 379 2.48 4.30 -23.99
CA THR A 379 3.62 5.03 -24.53
C THR A 379 3.19 6.47 -24.82
N GLY A 380 3.74 7.43 -24.07
CA GLY A 380 3.35 8.84 -24.10
C GLY A 380 2.65 9.39 -22.85
N GLY A 381 2.53 8.63 -21.74
CA GLY A 381 2.26 9.13 -20.37
C GLY A 381 1.21 10.27 -20.23
N ARG A 382 -0.05 9.95 -19.88
CA ARG A 382 -1.18 10.90 -19.72
C ARG A 382 -1.49 11.79 -20.95
N ALA A 383 -0.65 11.86 -21.99
CA ALA A 383 -0.74 12.88 -23.01
C ALA A 383 -1.97 12.75 -23.92
N LEU A 384 -2.44 11.56 -24.29
CA LEU A 384 -3.57 11.44 -25.23
C LEU A 384 -4.86 12.12 -24.72
N LYS A 385 -5.11 12.16 -23.41
CA LYS A 385 -6.27 12.89 -22.85
C LYS A 385 -6.05 14.41 -22.87
N PHE A 386 -4.82 14.90 -22.70
CA PHE A 386 -4.52 16.33 -22.52
C PHE A 386 -3.94 17.03 -23.78
N TYR A 387 -3.10 16.37 -24.55
CA TYR A 387 -2.45 16.88 -25.77
C TYR A 387 -3.27 16.74 -27.05
N SER A 388 -4.11 15.71 -27.20
CA SER A 388 -4.94 15.54 -28.42
C SER A 388 -5.78 16.77 -28.71
N SER A 389 -5.79 17.22 -29.97
CA SER A 389 -6.67 18.31 -30.41
C SER A 389 -8.12 17.84 -30.52
N ILE A 390 -8.33 16.58 -30.93
CA ILE A 390 -9.65 15.96 -31.09
C ILE A 390 -9.59 14.51 -30.59
N ARG A 391 -10.66 14.05 -29.91
CA ARG A 391 -10.83 12.65 -29.50
C ARG A 391 -12.26 12.20 -29.78
N LEU A 392 -12.38 11.04 -30.41
CA LEU A 392 -13.63 10.42 -30.83
C LEU A 392 -13.82 9.10 -30.08
N ASP A 393 -14.99 8.90 -29.49
CA ASP A 393 -15.46 7.63 -28.91
C ASP A 393 -16.36 6.95 -29.95
N ILE A 394 -15.95 5.78 -30.44
CA ILE A 394 -16.61 5.05 -31.52
C ILE A 394 -17.31 3.85 -30.91
N ARG A 395 -18.63 3.75 -31.08
CA ARG A 395 -19.45 2.66 -30.57
C ARG A 395 -20.29 2.04 -31.68
N ARG A 396 -20.33 0.70 -31.67
CA ARG A 396 -21.25 -0.08 -32.50
C ARG A 396 -22.66 0.05 -31.96
N GLN A 397 -23.63 0.42 -32.81
CA GLN A 397 -25.06 0.38 -32.50
C GLN A 397 -25.65 -0.93 -33.05
N ASP A 398 -26.15 -0.92 -34.27
CA ASP A 398 -26.94 -2.01 -34.84
C ASP A 398 -26.21 -2.68 -36.00
N THR A 399 -26.51 -3.95 -36.21
CA THR A 399 -25.98 -4.71 -37.34
C THR A 399 -26.92 -4.56 -38.54
N ILE A 400 -26.41 -4.05 -39.65
CA ILE A 400 -27.13 -3.92 -40.90
C ILE A 400 -27.18 -5.31 -41.55
N LYS A 401 -28.39 -5.83 -41.74
CA LYS A 401 -28.63 -7.12 -42.38
C LYS A 401 -29.34 -6.91 -43.71
N ASN A 402 -28.99 -7.71 -44.71
CA ASN A 402 -29.72 -7.82 -45.96
C ASN A 402 -30.24 -9.27 -46.06
N GLY A 403 -31.52 -9.47 -45.79
CA GLY A 403 -32.09 -10.81 -45.60
C GLY A 403 -31.47 -11.53 -44.40
N THR A 404 -30.80 -12.66 -44.63
CA THR A 404 -30.13 -13.49 -43.62
C THR A 404 -28.66 -13.12 -43.38
N GLU A 405 -28.04 -12.31 -44.22
CA GLU A 405 -26.60 -11.99 -44.15
C GLU A 405 -26.35 -10.62 -43.49
N SER A 406 -25.31 -10.53 -42.66
CA SER A 406 -24.87 -9.26 -42.05
C SER A 406 -23.93 -8.50 -42.98
N VAL A 407 -24.42 -7.40 -43.56
CA VAL A 407 -23.71 -6.62 -44.58
C VAL A 407 -22.90 -5.47 -43.98
N GLY A 408 -23.23 -5.01 -42.77
CA GLY A 408 -22.48 -3.94 -42.12
C GLY A 408 -22.91 -3.62 -40.70
N VAL A 409 -22.42 -2.50 -40.19
CA VAL A 409 -22.67 -2.04 -38.82
C VAL A 409 -22.94 -0.53 -38.83
N ARG A 410 -24.03 -0.12 -38.19
CA ARG A 410 -24.28 1.28 -37.87
C ARG A 410 -23.41 1.69 -36.69
N THR A 411 -22.60 2.72 -36.90
CA THR A 411 -21.58 3.16 -35.96
C THR A 411 -21.91 4.57 -35.49
N LYS A 412 -21.92 4.75 -34.17
CA LYS A 412 -22.08 6.05 -33.52
C LYS A 412 -20.73 6.55 -33.05
N VAL A 413 -20.39 7.77 -33.43
CA VAL A 413 -19.15 8.43 -33.04
C VAL A 413 -19.48 9.67 -32.22
N LYS A 414 -18.96 9.73 -30.99
CA LYS A 414 -19.10 10.87 -30.09
C LYS A 414 -17.79 11.62 -29.96
N VAL A 415 -17.81 12.93 -30.17
CA VAL A 415 -16.64 13.80 -29.98
C VAL A 415 -16.44 14.05 -28.49
N VAL A 416 -15.64 13.23 -27.80
CA VAL A 416 -15.40 13.39 -26.34
C VAL A 416 -14.43 14.52 -26.01
N LYS A 417 -13.66 15.00 -27.00
CA LYS A 417 -12.79 16.18 -26.86
C LYS A 417 -12.62 16.87 -28.21
N ASN A 418 -12.68 18.20 -28.22
CA ASN A 418 -12.36 19.03 -29.37
C ASN A 418 -11.80 20.37 -28.89
N LYS A 419 -10.62 20.78 -29.38
CA LYS A 419 -9.98 22.07 -29.07
C LYS A 419 -10.30 23.18 -30.08
N LEU A 420 -10.86 22.83 -31.24
CA LEU A 420 -11.09 23.75 -32.37
C LEU A 420 -12.56 24.12 -32.56
N ALA A 421 -13.48 23.26 -32.10
CA ALA A 421 -14.91 23.46 -32.18
C ALA A 421 -15.63 22.86 -30.96
N PRO A 422 -16.93 23.13 -30.74
CA PRO A 422 -17.67 22.60 -29.60
C PRO A 422 -17.59 21.06 -29.49
N PRO A 423 -17.21 20.51 -28.32
CA PRO A 423 -17.18 19.06 -28.09
C PRO A 423 -18.59 18.48 -27.86
N PHE A 424 -18.67 17.16 -27.66
CA PHE A 424 -19.87 16.36 -27.34
C PHE A 424 -20.92 16.21 -28.45
N ARG A 425 -20.59 16.59 -29.68
CA ARG A 425 -21.42 16.25 -30.84
C ARG A 425 -21.32 14.76 -31.16
N GLU A 426 -22.41 14.24 -31.69
CA GLU A 426 -22.56 12.84 -32.07
C GLU A 426 -22.81 12.77 -33.57
N ALA A 427 -22.23 11.78 -34.24
CA ALA A 427 -22.44 11.49 -35.65
C ALA A 427 -22.74 10.00 -35.81
N GLU A 428 -23.68 9.66 -36.67
CA GLU A 428 -24.03 8.29 -37.00
C GLU A 428 -23.76 8.05 -38.48
N PHE A 429 -23.11 6.93 -38.79
CA PHE A 429 -22.86 6.50 -40.17
C PHE A 429 -22.79 4.98 -40.27
N ASP A 430 -23.03 4.50 -41.48
CA ASP A 430 -22.97 3.07 -41.79
C ASP A 430 -21.55 2.67 -42.21
N VAL A 431 -21.04 1.61 -41.61
CA VAL A 431 -19.78 0.95 -42.01
C VAL A 431 -20.12 -0.39 -42.65
N ILE A 432 -19.91 -0.51 -43.95
CA ILE A 432 -20.18 -1.71 -44.73
C ILE A 432 -18.92 -2.59 -44.78
N TYR A 433 -19.05 -3.89 -44.54
CA TYR A 433 -17.92 -4.80 -44.59
C TYR A 433 -17.39 -4.89 -46.03
N GLY A 434 -16.10 -4.63 -46.22
CA GLY A 434 -15.44 -4.63 -47.54
C GLY A 434 -15.43 -3.28 -48.28
N GLU A 435 -16.36 -2.36 -47.99
CA GLU A 435 -16.42 -1.03 -48.64
C GLU A 435 -16.03 0.14 -47.70
N GLY A 436 -16.12 -0.05 -46.38
CA GLY A 436 -15.81 1.00 -45.40
C GLY A 436 -16.99 1.93 -45.11
N ILE A 437 -16.73 3.21 -44.84
CA ILE A 437 -17.77 4.19 -44.50
C ILE A 437 -18.55 4.55 -45.78
N SER A 438 -19.87 4.31 -45.78
CA SER A 438 -20.71 4.68 -46.93
C SER A 438 -20.91 6.19 -46.97
N LYS A 439 -20.27 6.84 -47.95
CA LYS A 439 -20.37 8.28 -48.18
C LYS A 439 -21.79 8.67 -48.60
N GLU A 440 -22.40 7.89 -49.48
CA GLU A 440 -23.72 8.12 -50.06
C GLU A 440 -24.81 8.06 -48.99
N GLY A 441 -24.72 7.06 -48.09
CA GLY A 441 -25.64 6.95 -46.96
C GLY A 441 -25.52 8.12 -45.99
N SER A 442 -24.29 8.55 -45.71
CA SER A 442 -24.03 9.67 -44.81
C SER A 442 -24.53 11.01 -45.38
N VAL A 443 -24.34 11.24 -46.69
CA VAL A 443 -24.83 12.44 -47.37
C VAL A 443 -26.35 12.44 -47.46
N LEU A 444 -26.99 11.30 -47.74
CA LEU A 444 -28.45 11.19 -47.80
C LEU A 444 -29.10 11.48 -46.44
N ASP A 445 -28.57 10.91 -45.35
CA ASP A 445 -29.08 11.17 -44.00
C ASP A 445 -28.93 12.65 -43.62
N ALA A 446 -27.77 13.25 -43.90
CA ALA A 446 -27.54 14.67 -43.66
C ALA A 446 -28.43 15.56 -44.55
N ALA A 447 -28.71 15.17 -45.79
CA ALA A 447 -29.58 15.92 -46.68
C ALA A 447 -31.04 15.93 -46.23
N VAL A 448 -31.52 14.85 -45.63
CA VAL A 448 -32.86 14.77 -45.03
C VAL A 448 -32.93 15.62 -43.77
N GLU A 449 -31.90 15.55 -42.91
CA GLU A 449 -31.83 16.37 -41.69
C GLU A 449 -31.82 17.88 -41.98
N GLN A 450 -31.16 18.29 -43.07
CA GLN A 450 -31.09 19.69 -43.51
C GLN A 450 -32.27 20.12 -44.42
N ASN A 451 -33.29 19.27 -44.58
CA ASN A 451 -34.45 19.51 -45.47
C ASN A 451 -34.07 19.82 -46.93
N VAL A 452 -32.91 19.35 -47.40
CA VAL A 452 -32.48 19.46 -48.80
C VAL A 452 -33.13 18.37 -49.65
N VAL A 453 -33.41 17.21 -49.03
CA VAL A 453 -34.15 16.09 -49.61
C VAL A 453 -35.46 15.92 -48.86
N GLU A 454 -36.57 15.94 -49.58
CA GLU A 454 -37.90 15.78 -49.00
C GLU A 454 -38.25 14.30 -48.90
N LYS A 455 -38.67 13.87 -47.70
CA LYS A 455 -39.12 12.50 -47.44
C LYS A 455 -40.65 12.47 -47.38
N SER A 456 -41.29 12.01 -48.46
CA SER A 456 -42.74 11.79 -48.54
C SER A 456 -43.05 10.31 -48.32
N GLY A 457 -43.34 9.92 -47.08
CA GLY A 457 -43.55 8.52 -46.69
C GLY A 457 -42.28 7.67 -46.87
N THR A 458 -42.33 6.69 -47.78
CA THR A 458 -41.17 5.84 -48.13
C THR A 458 -40.34 6.41 -49.29
N TRP A 459 -40.73 7.53 -49.90
CA TRP A 459 -40.07 8.10 -51.08
C TRP A 459 -39.15 9.26 -50.71
N TYR A 460 -37.98 9.31 -51.35
CA TYR A 460 -37.01 10.40 -51.25
C TYR A 460 -37.04 11.24 -52.53
N THR A 461 -37.25 12.55 -52.41
CA THR A 461 -37.36 13.49 -53.54
C THR A 461 -36.31 14.59 -53.45
N TYR A 462 -35.64 14.90 -54.56
CA TYR A 462 -34.65 15.96 -54.67
C TYR A 462 -34.86 16.78 -55.94
N LYS A 463 -34.94 18.11 -55.81
CA LYS A 463 -35.23 19.02 -56.93
C LYS A 463 -36.42 18.58 -57.80
N SER A 464 -37.47 18.04 -57.17
CA SER A 464 -38.67 17.50 -57.83
C SER A 464 -38.51 16.16 -58.56
N GLU A 465 -37.34 15.50 -58.46
CA GLU A 465 -37.11 14.14 -58.97
C GLU A 465 -37.15 13.11 -57.83
N ARG A 466 -37.82 11.97 -58.04
CA ARG A 466 -37.89 10.88 -57.07
C ARG A 466 -36.62 10.02 -57.16
N ILE A 467 -35.72 10.16 -56.19
CA ILE A 467 -34.43 9.45 -56.11
C ILE A 467 -34.63 7.95 -55.84
N GLY A 468 -35.67 7.58 -55.09
CA GLY A 468 -35.98 6.17 -54.84
C GLY A 468 -36.95 5.91 -53.69
N GLN A 469 -37.47 4.68 -53.66
CA GLN A 469 -38.32 4.17 -52.58
C GLN A 469 -37.47 3.42 -51.55
N GLY A 470 -37.38 3.96 -50.34
CA GLY A 470 -36.56 3.42 -49.26
C GLY A 470 -35.09 3.84 -49.32
N ARG A 471 -34.41 3.76 -48.15
CA ARG A 471 -33.04 4.23 -47.94
C ARG A 471 -32.02 3.52 -48.85
N GLU A 472 -32.12 2.20 -49.00
CA GLU A 472 -31.15 1.40 -49.77
C GLU A 472 -31.25 1.68 -51.28
N ASN A 473 -32.45 1.84 -51.83
CA ASN A 473 -32.62 2.19 -53.24
C ASN A 473 -32.14 3.62 -53.53
N ALA A 474 -32.39 4.57 -52.63
CA ALA A 474 -31.87 5.94 -52.75
C ALA A 474 -30.34 5.98 -52.68
N LYS A 475 -29.71 5.18 -51.81
CA LYS A 475 -28.24 5.01 -51.75
C LYS A 475 -27.69 4.46 -53.06
N ARG A 476 -28.34 3.43 -53.65
CA ARG A 476 -27.94 2.86 -54.94
C ARG A 476 -28.02 3.89 -56.07
N TYR A 477 -29.10 4.64 -56.16
CA TYR A 477 -29.25 5.72 -57.16
C TYR A 477 -28.14 6.78 -57.02
N LEU A 478 -27.78 7.18 -55.80
CA LEU A 478 -26.70 8.14 -55.55
C LEU A 478 -25.31 7.58 -55.89
N LYS A 479 -25.10 6.26 -55.74
CA LYS A 479 -23.87 5.56 -56.15
C LYS A 479 -23.74 5.52 -57.68
N GLU A 480 -24.85 5.33 -58.39
CA GLU A 480 -24.90 5.32 -59.87
C GLU A 480 -24.81 6.73 -60.47
N ASN A 481 -25.33 7.75 -59.78
CA ASN A 481 -25.40 9.13 -60.25
C ASN A 481 -24.44 10.08 -59.49
N ALA A 482 -23.14 9.95 -59.76
CA ALA A 482 -22.10 10.75 -59.09
C ALA A 482 -22.28 12.28 -59.23
N LYS A 483 -22.86 12.75 -60.34
CA LYS A 483 -23.15 14.19 -60.55
C LYS A 483 -24.18 14.71 -59.55
N THR A 484 -25.23 13.93 -59.30
CA THR A 484 -26.31 14.27 -58.36
C THR A 484 -25.79 14.21 -56.92
N LEU A 485 -24.93 13.22 -56.61
CA LEU A 485 -24.29 13.13 -55.30
C LEU A 485 -23.41 14.34 -54.98
N LEU A 486 -22.62 14.83 -55.94
CA LEU A 486 -21.77 16.01 -55.76
C LEU A 486 -22.57 17.30 -55.56
N ASP A 487 -23.63 17.50 -56.35
CA ASP A 487 -24.54 18.63 -56.21
C ASP A 487 -25.28 18.59 -54.86
N LEU A 488 -25.73 17.40 -54.43
CA LEU A 488 -26.33 17.20 -53.11
C LEU A 488 -25.33 17.49 -51.98
N GLU A 489 -24.12 16.95 -52.08
CA GLU A 489 -23.05 17.14 -51.10
C GLU A 489 -22.63 18.62 -50.98
N ALA A 490 -22.58 19.35 -52.10
CA ALA A 490 -22.30 20.79 -52.12
C ALA A 490 -23.39 21.59 -51.40
N LYS A 491 -24.67 21.27 -51.63
CA LYS A 491 -25.79 21.93 -50.95
C LYS A 491 -25.87 21.62 -49.47
N VAL A 492 -25.64 20.36 -49.08
CA VAL A 492 -25.60 19.96 -47.66
C VAL A 492 -24.45 20.66 -46.94
N ARG A 493 -23.27 20.76 -47.57
CA ARG A 493 -22.16 21.54 -46.99
C ARG A 493 -22.47 23.02 -46.87
N ALA A 494 -23.13 23.61 -47.87
CA ALA A 494 -23.55 25.01 -47.81
C ALA A 494 -24.57 25.26 -46.68
N ALA A 495 -25.56 24.39 -46.51
CA ALA A 495 -26.54 24.47 -45.42
C ALA A 495 -25.89 24.35 -44.04
N LEU A 496 -24.85 23.51 -43.91
CA LEU A 496 -24.09 23.31 -42.67
C LEU A 496 -22.99 24.38 -42.45
N GLY A 497 -22.85 25.36 -43.35
CA GLY A 497 -21.79 26.39 -43.26
C GLY A 497 -20.37 25.86 -43.45
N LEU A 498 -20.21 24.71 -44.11
CA LEU A 498 -18.93 24.06 -44.38
C LEU A 498 -18.35 24.52 -45.73
N ARG A 499 -17.02 24.50 -45.86
CA ARG A 499 -16.35 24.87 -47.12
C ARG A 499 -16.87 24.01 -48.29
N PRO A 500 -17.12 24.61 -49.47
CA PRO A 500 -17.48 23.86 -50.67
C PRO A 500 -16.32 22.93 -51.07
N VAL A 501 -16.67 21.75 -51.60
CA VAL A 501 -15.66 20.80 -52.08
C VAL A 501 -15.44 21.04 -53.57
N GLY A 502 -14.20 21.38 -53.89
CA GLY A 502 -13.77 21.90 -55.19
C GLY A 502 -13.22 23.30 -55.01
N GLY A 503 -11.89 23.43 -54.97
CA GLY A 503 -11.22 24.72 -54.85
C GLY A 503 -11.37 25.55 -56.12
N THR A 504 -11.99 26.71 -55.97
CA THR A 504 -11.49 27.93 -56.61
C THR A 504 -11.56 29.02 -55.54
N PRO A 505 -10.44 29.62 -55.14
CA PRO A 505 -10.44 30.63 -54.09
C PRO A 505 -11.18 31.86 -54.61
N ALA A 506 -12.29 32.20 -53.98
CA ALA A 506 -12.92 33.50 -54.16
C ALA A 506 -11.89 34.58 -53.79
N ALA A 507 -11.74 35.55 -54.69
CA ALA A 507 -10.81 36.65 -54.67
C ALA A 507 -10.55 37.20 -53.26
N ALA A 508 -9.28 37.26 -52.90
CA ALA A 508 -8.79 38.06 -51.79
C ALA A 508 -9.22 39.51 -52.03
N ALA A 509 -10.08 40.02 -51.15
CA ALA A 509 -10.34 41.45 -51.05
C ALA A 509 -9.03 42.13 -50.63
N ASP A 510 -8.53 42.96 -51.53
CA ASP A 510 -7.37 43.82 -51.40
C ASP A 510 -7.49 44.67 -50.12
N LYS A 511 -6.49 44.60 -49.25
CA LYS A 511 -6.25 45.59 -48.20
C LYS A 511 -4.88 46.22 -48.48
N PRO A 512 -4.78 47.54 -48.61
CA PRO A 512 -3.52 48.18 -48.94
C PRO A 512 -2.56 48.10 -47.76
N GLU A 513 -1.34 47.67 -48.08
CA GLU A 513 -0.19 47.59 -47.20
C GLU A 513 0.27 49.00 -46.81
N LYS A 514 0.36 49.30 -45.51
CA LYS A 514 1.00 50.53 -45.02
C LYS A 514 2.52 50.38 -45.17
N PRO A 515 3.22 51.36 -45.75
CA PRO A 515 4.68 51.28 -45.87
C PRO A 515 5.34 51.46 -44.50
N ALA A 516 6.36 50.65 -44.27
CA ALA A 516 7.18 50.66 -43.08
C ALA A 516 7.97 51.96 -42.93
N ARG A 517 7.94 52.52 -41.72
CA ARG A 517 9.07 53.21 -41.08
C ARG A 517 9.02 52.98 -39.59
#